data_AF-F1VU21-F1
#
_entry.id   AF-F1VU21-F1
#
_cell.length_a   1.000
_cell.length_b   1.000
_cell.length_c   1.000
_cell.angle_alpha   90.00
_cell.angle_beta   90.00
_cell.angle_gamma   90.00
#
_symmetry.space_group_name_H-M   'P 1'
#
loop_
_entity.id
_entity.type
_entity.pdbx_description
1 polymer ?
#
loop_
_entity_poly.entity_id
_entity_poly.type
_entity_poly.pdbx_seq_one_letter_code
_entity_poly.pdbx_strand_id
1 'polypeptide(L)'
;MRQTLVLFKFVVLLSSLIACSSYAIGADTSDDSRDAQSWLLRIQVAAKKVNYSGTFVYQQASQVRTSRITHILDGKNEIEKLEILDGKPREYIRNNDEIICYVPESKTLLVENKGAQDVFPAILASNGTDITVYYDVRRGESVRVAGYDSFALILEPKDNLRYGYRLWAEK
;
A
#
# COMPACT_ATOMS: atom_id res chain seq x y z
N MET A 1 -38.04 41.04 -61.93
CA MET A 1 -39.38 40.85 -61.33
C MET A 1 -39.21 39.93 -60.12
N ARG A 2 -38.81 40.42 -58.94
CA ARG A 2 -39.65 40.92 -57.82
C ARG A 2 -40.91 40.08 -57.58
N GLN A 3 -40.91 39.34 -56.46
CA GLN A 3 -42.00 38.83 -55.59
C GLN A 3 -41.45 37.53 -54.94
N THR A 4 -41.45 37.26 -53.63
CA THR A 4 -42.18 37.77 -52.46
C THR A 4 -41.32 37.58 -51.19
N LEU A 5 -41.37 38.59 -50.31
CA LEU A 5 -40.78 38.62 -48.99
C LEU A 5 -41.77 37.99 -47.98
N VAL A 6 -41.26 37.40 -46.89
CA VAL A 6 -41.96 37.09 -45.62
C VAL A 6 -42.82 35.83 -45.57
N LEU A 7 -42.19 34.70 -45.23
CA LEU A 7 -42.72 33.81 -44.19
C LEU A 7 -41.66 33.75 -43.06
N PHE A 8 -41.82 34.60 -42.04
CA PHE A 8 -42.19 34.12 -40.70
C PHE A 8 -41.22 33.05 -40.20
N LYS A 9 -40.00 33.40 -39.75
CA LYS A 9 -39.74 33.77 -38.35
C LYS A 9 -40.67 33.07 -37.34
N PHE A 10 -40.77 31.74 -37.37
CA PHE A 10 -41.46 30.98 -36.31
C PHE A 10 -40.97 29.52 -36.18
N VAL A 11 -39.65 29.28 -36.21
CA VAL A 11 -39.06 28.01 -35.71
C VAL A 11 -37.79 28.30 -34.90
N VAL A 12 -37.82 29.38 -34.09
CA VAL A 12 -36.74 29.74 -33.15
C VAL A 12 -37.25 29.80 -31.71
N LEU A 13 -38.47 29.30 -31.45
CA LEU A 13 -39.10 29.36 -30.13
C LEU A 13 -39.86 28.07 -29.83
N LEU A 14 -39.12 26.99 -29.68
CA LEU A 14 -39.46 25.86 -28.80
C LEU A 14 -38.13 25.43 -28.15
N SER A 15 -37.59 26.27 -27.28
CA SER A 15 -37.70 26.03 -25.84
C SER A 15 -37.44 24.55 -25.54
N SER A 16 -36.17 24.19 -25.40
CA SER A 16 -35.54 24.17 -24.07
C SER A 16 -36.27 23.19 -23.15
N LEU A 17 -35.94 21.90 -23.25
CA LEU A 17 -36.14 20.92 -22.15
C LEU A 17 -35.64 19.50 -22.46
N ILE A 18 -34.47 19.34 -23.10
CA ILE A 18 -33.71 18.08 -22.98
C ILE A 18 -32.22 18.40 -22.87
N ALA A 19 -31.89 19.26 -21.91
CA ALA A 19 -30.61 19.13 -21.23
C ALA A 19 -30.80 17.95 -20.27
N CYS A 20 -30.59 16.72 -20.74
CA CYS A 20 -30.41 15.59 -19.84
C CYS A 20 -29.16 15.92 -19.03
N SER A 21 -29.41 16.45 -17.83
CA SER A 21 -28.48 16.48 -16.72
C SER A 21 -27.86 15.10 -16.60
N SER A 22 -26.61 14.99 -17.05
CA SER A 22 -25.72 13.92 -16.61
C SER A 22 -25.61 14.07 -15.10
N TYR A 23 -26.45 13.35 -14.36
CA TYR A 23 -26.15 13.02 -12.98
C TYR A 23 -24.89 12.16 -13.06
N ALA A 24 -23.74 12.80 -12.88
CA ALA A 24 -22.58 12.11 -12.37
C ALA A 24 -23.02 11.54 -11.02
N ILE A 25 -23.41 10.26 -11.02
CA ILE A 25 -23.45 9.46 -9.81
C ILE A 25 -22.01 9.48 -9.34
N GLY A 26 -21.73 10.33 -8.34
CA GLY A 26 -20.48 10.26 -7.59
C GLY A 26 -20.36 8.81 -7.15
N ALA A 27 -19.35 8.12 -7.69
CA ALA A 27 -19.07 6.74 -7.35
C ALA A 27 -18.92 6.62 -5.83
N ASP A 28 -19.24 5.44 -5.32
CA ASP A 28 -19.32 5.04 -3.93
C ASP A 28 -17.95 5.08 -3.21
N THR A 29 -17.33 6.26 -3.12
CA THR A 29 -15.97 6.44 -2.58
C THR A 29 -15.89 6.11 -1.10
N SER A 30 -17.01 6.20 -0.38
CA SER A 30 -17.06 5.88 1.05
C SER A 30 -16.95 4.39 1.33
N ASP A 31 -17.52 3.54 0.48
CA ASP A 31 -17.47 2.09 0.69
C ASP A 31 -16.08 1.54 0.33
N ASP A 32 -15.52 1.99 -0.80
CA ASP A 32 -14.17 1.60 -1.24
C ASP A 32 -13.07 2.07 -0.27
N SER A 33 -13.22 3.27 0.33
CA SER A 33 -12.26 3.75 1.33
C SER A 33 -12.33 2.93 2.63
N ARG A 34 -13.53 2.54 3.08
CA ARG A 34 -13.70 1.66 4.25
C ARG A 34 -13.13 0.27 4.00
N ASP A 35 -13.36 -0.29 2.83
CA ASP A 35 -12.75 -1.55 2.40
C ASP A 35 -11.22 -1.44 2.42
N ALA A 36 -10.66 -0.40 1.80
CA ALA A 36 -9.22 -0.17 1.74
C ALA A 36 -8.57 0.00 3.14
N GLN A 37 -9.26 0.68 4.07
CA GLN A 37 -8.81 0.80 5.46
C GLN A 37 -8.80 -0.56 6.18
N SER A 38 -9.85 -1.37 5.98
CA SER A 38 -9.92 -2.71 6.55
C SER A 38 -8.77 -3.61 6.06
N TRP A 39 -8.35 -3.41 4.80
CA TRP A 39 -7.22 -4.10 4.21
C TRP A 39 -5.88 -3.71 4.81
N LEU A 40 -5.66 -2.43 5.15
CA LEU A 40 -4.45 -2.02 5.87
C LEU A 40 -4.33 -2.74 7.22
N LEU A 41 -5.45 -2.84 7.97
CA LEU A 41 -5.47 -3.58 9.22
C LEU A 41 -5.20 -5.08 9.00
N ARG A 42 -5.82 -5.68 7.97
CA ARG A 42 -5.59 -7.09 7.61
C ARG A 42 -4.12 -7.36 7.29
N ILE A 43 -3.45 -6.47 6.55
CA ILE A 43 -2.01 -6.58 6.24
C ILE A 43 -1.17 -6.51 7.51
N GLN A 44 -1.46 -5.55 8.40
CA GLN A 44 -0.73 -5.39 9.66
C GLN A 44 -0.86 -6.63 10.56
N VAL A 45 -2.07 -7.18 10.65
CA VAL A 45 -2.34 -8.40 11.42
C VAL A 45 -1.64 -9.60 10.78
N ALA A 46 -1.75 -9.77 9.46
CA ALA A 46 -1.15 -10.89 8.75
C ALA A 46 0.37 -10.94 8.93
N ALA A 47 1.05 -9.78 8.83
CA ALA A 47 2.51 -9.69 8.99
C ALA A 47 3.03 -10.14 10.36
N LYS A 48 2.20 -10.06 11.41
CA LYS A 48 2.54 -10.47 12.78
C LYS A 48 2.02 -11.85 13.17
N LYS A 49 0.97 -12.34 12.51
CA LYS A 49 0.20 -13.51 12.96
C LYS A 49 0.33 -14.75 12.08
N VAL A 50 0.81 -14.59 10.85
CA VAL A 50 0.95 -15.69 9.90
C VAL A 50 2.40 -16.10 9.82
N ASN A 51 2.66 -17.41 9.73
CA ASN A 51 3.99 -17.92 9.40
C ASN A 51 4.20 -17.80 7.89
N TYR A 52 5.30 -17.19 7.47
CA TYR A 52 5.62 -17.03 6.05
C TYR A 52 7.12 -17.09 5.80
N SER A 53 7.49 -17.41 4.57
CA SER A 53 8.86 -17.28 4.08
C SER A 53 8.83 -16.84 2.63
N GLY A 54 9.81 -16.04 2.23
CA GLY A 54 9.87 -15.50 0.87
C GLY A 54 11.17 -14.78 0.58
N THR A 55 11.39 -14.49 -0.69
CA THR A 55 12.50 -13.66 -1.16
C THR A 55 11.92 -12.37 -1.72
N PHE A 56 12.51 -11.23 -1.34
CA PHE A 56 12.09 -9.93 -1.82
C PHE A 56 13.30 -9.11 -2.28
N VAL A 57 13.03 -8.11 -3.10
CA VAL A 57 14.03 -7.15 -3.58
C VAL A 57 13.70 -5.78 -3.00
N TYR A 58 14.70 -5.16 -2.37
CA TYR A 58 14.67 -3.76 -2.00
C TYR A 58 15.47 -2.97 -3.03
N GLN A 59 14.84 -1.94 -3.61
CA GLN A 59 15.50 -1.03 -4.54
C GLN A 59 15.34 0.42 -4.08
N GLN A 60 16.46 1.14 -4.05
CA GLN A 60 16.49 2.57 -3.79
C GLN A 60 17.48 3.24 -4.75
N ALA A 61 16.98 4.15 -5.59
CA ALA A 61 17.75 4.73 -6.69
C ALA A 61 18.44 3.62 -7.52
N SER A 62 19.78 3.63 -7.57
CA SER A 62 20.58 2.63 -8.29
C SER A 62 20.96 1.40 -7.44
N GLN A 63 20.64 1.39 -6.15
CA GLN A 63 20.97 0.27 -5.26
C GLN A 63 19.83 -0.76 -5.29
N VAL A 64 20.18 -2.01 -5.56
CA VAL A 64 19.28 -3.17 -5.52
C VAL A 64 19.87 -4.19 -4.55
N ARG A 65 19.02 -4.77 -3.71
CA ARG A 65 19.42 -5.79 -2.74
C ARG A 65 18.33 -6.84 -2.61
N THR A 66 18.71 -8.10 -2.76
CA THR A 66 17.84 -9.25 -2.55
C THR A 66 18.01 -9.77 -1.13
N SER A 67 16.88 -10.09 -0.50
CA SER A 67 16.84 -10.64 0.85
C SER A 67 15.85 -11.80 0.94
N ARG A 68 16.12 -12.75 1.83
CA ARG A 68 15.15 -13.77 2.23
C ARG A 68 14.63 -13.46 3.63
N ILE A 69 13.32 -13.56 3.81
CA ILE A 69 12.66 -13.43 5.11
C ILE A 69 11.98 -14.75 5.48
N THR A 70 12.02 -15.09 6.76
CA THR A 70 11.23 -16.16 7.37
C THR A 70 10.65 -15.64 8.67
N HIS A 71 9.34 -15.75 8.83
CA HIS A 71 8.60 -15.35 10.02
C HIS A 71 7.88 -16.56 10.61
N ILE A 72 8.01 -16.73 11.92
CA ILE A 72 7.39 -17.79 12.70
C ILE A 72 6.79 -17.18 13.96
N LEU A 73 5.52 -17.46 14.20
CA LEU A 73 4.85 -17.23 15.46
C LEU A 73 4.66 -18.56 16.20
N ASP A 74 5.35 -18.72 17.32
CA ASP A 74 5.22 -19.86 18.23
C ASP A 74 4.59 -19.42 19.57
N GLY A 75 3.28 -19.60 19.69
CA GLY A 75 2.49 -19.13 20.83
C GLY A 75 2.52 -17.60 20.94
N LYS A 76 3.29 -17.08 21.89
CA LYS A 76 3.52 -15.63 22.07
C LYS A 76 4.88 -15.17 21.52
N ASN A 77 5.72 -16.11 21.10
CA ASN A 77 7.08 -15.84 20.68
C ASN A 77 7.10 -15.56 19.17
N GLU A 78 7.52 -14.36 18.79
CA GLU A 78 7.70 -13.98 17.39
C GLU A 78 9.18 -14.09 17.01
N ILE A 79 9.47 -14.94 16.03
CA ILE A 79 10.82 -15.14 15.49
C ILE A 79 10.83 -14.74 14.02
N GLU A 80 11.78 -13.89 13.66
CA GLU A 80 12.00 -13.46 12.28
C GLU A 80 13.47 -13.63 11.91
N LYS A 81 13.74 -14.25 10.76
CA LYS A 81 15.07 -14.33 10.17
C LYS A 81 15.10 -13.55 8.87
N LEU A 82 16.04 -12.61 8.75
CA LEU A 82 16.32 -11.86 7.52
C LEU A 82 17.74 -12.16 7.05
N GLU A 83 17.88 -12.65 5.83
CA GLU A 83 19.16 -13.00 5.20
C GLU A 83 19.44 -12.06 4.03
N ILE A 84 20.62 -11.45 4.01
CA ILE A 84 21.09 -10.67 2.86
C ILE A 84 21.73 -11.61 1.84
N LEU A 85 21.14 -11.70 0.64
CA LEU A 85 21.56 -12.66 -0.39
C LEU A 85 22.61 -12.10 -1.36
N ASP A 86 22.75 -10.78 -1.43
CA ASP A 86 23.68 -10.09 -2.33
C ASP A 86 24.73 -9.26 -1.57
N GLY A 87 25.94 -9.21 -2.09
CA GLY A 87 27.03 -8.42 -1.50
C GLY A 87 27.60 -9.06 -0.23
N LYS A 88 27.81 -8.26 0.83
CA LYS A 88 28.36 -8.77 2.09
C LYS A 88 27.26 -9.51 2.87
N PRO A 89 27.43 -10.82 3.13
CA PRO A 89 26.39 -11.60 3.79
C PRO A 89 26.17 -11.11 5.21
N ARG A 90 24.91 -11.00 5.61
CA ARG A 90 24.47 -10.71 6.97
C ARG A 90 23.20 -11.47 7.24
N GLU A 91 23.07 -11.95 8.47
CA GLU A 91 21.84 -12.55 8.96
C GLU A 91 21.37 -11.75 10.17
N TYR A 92 20.07 -11.44 10.20
CA TYR A 92 19.42 -10.80 11.33
C TYR A 92 18.38 -11.77 11.86
N ILE A 93 18.47 -12.09 13.14
CA ILE A 93 17.51 -12.92 13.85
C ILE A 93 16.85 -12.02 14.88
N ARG A 94 15.56 -11.75 14.72
CA ARG A 94 14.74 -11.07 15.71
C ARG A 94 13.98 -12.11 16.52
N ASN A 95 14.08 -12.02 17.83
CA ASN A 95 13.28 -12.77 18.78
C ASN A 95 12.57 -11.77 19.69
N ASN A 96 11.30 -11.48 19.36
CA ASN A 96 10.53 -10.37 19.93
C ASN A 96 11.26 -9.01 19.78
N ASP A 97 11.84 -8.48 20.86
CA ASP A 97 12.55 -7.18 20.93
C ASP A 97 14.09 -7.33 20.85
N GLU A 98 14.60 -8.55 20.89
CA GLU A 98 16.04 -8.81 20.72
C GLU A 98 16.37 -9.05 19.26
N ILE A 99 17.38 -8.35 18.74
CA ILE A 99 17.89 -8.52 17.38
C ILE A 99 19.35 -8.95 17.47
N ILE A 100 19.66 -10.09 16.87
CA ILE A 100 21.00 -10.63 16.73
C ILE A 100 21.42 -10.49 15.27
N CYS A 101 22.47 -9.72 15.00
CA CYS A 101 23.11 -9.66 13.70
C CYS A 101 24.35 -10.56 13.69
N TYR A 102 24.36 -11.54 12.80
CA TYR A 102 25.53 -12.36 12.52
C TYR A 102 26.29 -11.83 11.31
N VAL A 103 27.59 -11.61 11.49
CA VAL A 103 28.54 -11.21 10.44
C VAL A 103 29.48 -12.38 10.14
N PRO A 104 29.26 -13.14 9.04
CA PRO A 104 30.02 -14.36 8.76
C PRO A 104 31.53 -14.12 8.59
N GLU A 105 31.91 -13.01 7.95
CA GLU A 105 33.31 -12.67 7.64
C GLU A 105 34.19 -12.62 8.89
N SER A 106 33.68 -12.02 9.96
CA SER A 106 34.40 -11.87 11.24
C SER A 106 33.94 -12.86 12.32
N LYS A 107 32.98 -13.74 12.00
CA LYS A 107 32.30 -14.65 12.95
C LYS A 107 31.80 -13.93 14.20
N THR A 108 31.29 -12.71 14.03
CA THR A 108 30.87 -11.84 15.13
C THR A 108 29.35 -11.85 15.26
N LEU A 109 28.87 -11.84 16.51
CA LEU A 109 27.48 -11.60 16.86
C LEU A 109 27.37 -10.19 17.46
N LEU A 110 26.46 -9.40 16.90
CA LEU A 110 26.08 -8.10 17.44
C LEU A 110 24.66 -8.23 17.98
N VAL A 111 24.45 -7.90 19.24
CA VAL A 111 23.14 -7.99 19.90
C VAL A 111 22.64 -6.59 20.18
N GLU A 112 21.45 -6.29 19.67
CA GLU A 112 20.74 -5.04 19.89
C GLU A 112 19.39 -5.34 20.51
N ASN A 113 19.00 -4.56 21.53
CA ASN A 113 17.64 -4.58 22.05
C ASN A 113 16.91 -3.37 21.47
N LYS A 114 16.12 -3.62 20.44
CA LYS A 114 15.25 -2.59 19.85
C LYS A 114 13.86 -2.86 20.38
N GLY A 115 13.32 -1.93 21.18
CA GLY A 115 11.89 -1.97 21.51
C GLY A 115 11.04 -2.05 20.24
N ALA A 116 9.80 -2.52 20.36
CA ALA A 116 8.81 -2.93 19.34
C ALA A 116 8.51 -2.00 18.12
N GLN A 117 9.38 -1.05 17.79
CA GLN A 117 9.13 0.08 16.88
C GLN A 117 9.42 -0.22 15.40
N ASP A 118 10.21 -1.26 15.09
CA ASP A 118 10.67 -1.58 13.72
C ASP A 118 10.14 -2.94 13.21
N VAL A 119 8.87 -3.28 13.45
CA VAL A 119 8.28 -4.56 12.97
C VAL A 119 7.81 -4.42 11.53
N PHE A 120 8.20 -5.36 10.66
CA PHE A 120 7.70 -5.41 9.29
C PHE A 120 6.17 -5.65 9.26
N PRO A 121 5.41 -4.91 8.42
CA PRO A 121 5.83 -3.76 7.62
C PRO A 121 5.96 -2.50 8.47
N ALA A 122 7.13 -1.87 8.46
CA ALA A 122 7.45 -0.71 9.31
C ALA A 122 6.51 0.50 9.08
N ILE A 123 5.91 0.59 7.89
CA ILE A 123 4.94 1.64 7.55
C ILE A 123 3.66 1.58 8.43
N LEU A 124 3.32 0.40 8.95
CA LEU A 124 2.15 0.17 9.80
C LEU A 124 2.55 0.00 11.28
N ALA A 125 3.83 0.20 11.63
CA ALA A 125 4.35 -0.10 12.97
C ALA A 125 3.97 0.95 14.03
N SER A 126 3.51 2.13 13.65
CA SER A 126 2.91 3.05 14.63
C SER A 126 1.57 2.50 15.08
N ASN A 127 1.43 2.18 16.38
CA ASN A 127 0.17 1.90 17.08
C ASN A 127 -0.97 2.59 16.35
N GLY A 128 -1.86 1.83 15.69
CA GLY A 128 -2.80 2.21 14.63
C GLY A 128 -3.68 3.43 14.88
N THR A 129 -3.05 4.57 15.11
CA THR A 129 -3.62 5.89 15.33
C THR A 129 -3.85 6.40 13.93
N ASP A 130 -5.06 6.11 13.45
CA ASP A 130 -5.65 6.42 12.15
C ASP A 130 -4.67 7.01 11.14
N ILE A 131 -4.00 6.14 10.38
CA ILE A 131 -3.29 6.56 9.17
C ILE A 131 -4.20 7.40 8.26
N THR A 132 -5.52 7.20 8.37
CA THR A 132 -6.60 7.94 7.71
C THR A 132 -6.66 9.42 8.11
N VAL A 133 -6.10 9.82 9.26
CA VAL A 133 -5.96 11.23 9.66
C VAL A 133 -4.95 11.95 8.76
N TYR A 134 -3.89 11.25 8.34
CA TYR A 134 -2.79 11.83 7.57
C TYR A 134 -2.81 11.48 6.08
N TYR A 135 -3.54 10.42 5.71
CA TYR A 135 -3.61 9.89 4.35
C TYR A 135 -5.05 9.66 3.92
N ASP A 136 -5.31 9.92 2.64
CA ASP A 136 -6.46 9.35 1.95
C ASP A 136 -6.06 7.97 1.43
N VAL A 137 -6.84 6.96 1.86
CA VAL A 137 -6.62 5.56 1.51
C VAL A 137 -7.68 5.14 0.52
N ARG A 138 -7.24 4.62 -0.62
CA ARG A 138 -8.12 4.15 -1.69
C ARG A 138 -7.60 2.88 -2.35
N ARG A 139 -8.51 2.12 -2.94
CA ARG A 139 -8.15 0.97 -3.77
C ARG A 139 -7.70 1.45 -5.14
N GLY A 140 -6.70 0.78 -5.68
CA GLY A 140 -6.17 1.00 -7.01
C GLY A 140 -6.43 -0.20 -7.93
N GLU A 141 -5.62 -0.29 -8.97
CA GLU A 141 -5.72 -1.33 -9.98
C GLU A 141 -5.42 -2.74 -9.43
N SER A 142 -5.93 -3.76 -10.12
CA SER A 142 -5.55 -5.16 -9.88
C SER A 142 -4.48 -5.60 -10.87
N VAL A 143 -3.38 -6.18 -10.38
CA VAL A 143 -2.29 -6.72 -11.21
C VAL A 143 -1.74 -7.99 -10.58
N ARG A 144 -0.86 -8.68 -11.32
CA ARG A 144 -0.14 -9.84 -10.81
C ARG A 144 1.20 -9.41 -10.21
N VAL A 145 1.45 -9.73 -8.95
CA VAL A 145 2.73 -9.45 -8.25
C VAL A 145 3.26 -10.74 -7.65
N ALA A 146 4.54 -11.06 -7.92
CA ALA A 146 5.19 -12.29 -7.42
C ALA A 146 4.41 -13.60 -7.69
N GLY A 147 3.59 -13.63 -8.75
CA GLY A 147 2.76 -14.79 -9.08
C GLY A 147 1.38 -14.82 -8.43
N TYR A 148 1.03 -13.83 -7.62
CA TYR A 148 -0.27 -13.70 -6.94
C TYR A 148 -1.17 -12.68 -7.61
N ASP A 149 -2.48 -12.89 -7.54
CA ASP A 149 -3.46 -11.90 -7.93
C ASP A 149 -3.58 -10.85 -6.82
N SER A 150 -3.15 -9.63 -7.14
CA SER A 150 -3.02 -8.55 -6.16
C SER A 150 -3.80 -7.32 -6.59
N PHE A 151 -3.99 -6.39 -5.65
CA PHE A 151 -4.48 -5.05 -5.95
C PHE A 151 -3.68 -3.98 -5.19
N ALA A 152 -3.67 -2.78 -5.72
CA ALA A 152 -2.98 -1.66 -5.10
C ALA A 152 -3.85 -1.05 -3.97
N LEU A 153 -3.22 -0.76 -2.84
CA LEU A 153 -3.69 0.20 -1.85
C LEU A 153 -2.83 1.44 -1.96
N ILE A 154 -3.47 2.56 -2.24
CA ILE A 154 -2.79 3.84 -2.48
C ILE A 154 -3.06 4.73 -1.28
N LEU A 155 -1.97 5.21 -0.67
CA LEU A 155 -1.97 6.14 0.46
C LEU A 155 -1.46 7.48 -0.05
N GLU A 156 -2.38 8.43 -0.24
CA GLU A 156 -2.07 9.78 -0.67
C GLU A 156 -2.01 10.71 0.55
N PRO A 157 -0.89 11.42 0.79
CA PRO A 157 -0.77 12.28 1.95
C PRO A 157 -1.69 13.49 1.81
N LYS A 158 -2.35 13.87 2.92
CA LYS A 158 -3.22 15.06 2.98
C LYS A 158 -2.45 16.37 3.03
N ASP A 159 -1.13 16.31 3.17
CA ASP A 159 -0.23 17.45 3.17
C ASP A 159 1.07 17.17 2.42
N ASN A 160 1.92 18.19 2.30
CA ASN A 160 3.20 18.12 1.60
C ASN A 160 4.37 17.74 2.52
N LEU A 161 4.10 17.18 3.69
CA LEU A 161 5.12 16.85 4.70
C LEU A 161 5.47 15.35 4.69
N ARG A 162 4.85 14.56 3.82
CA ARG A 162 4.91 13.10 3.82
C ARG A 162 5.03 12.54 2.40
N TYR A 163 5.56 11.32 2.29
CA TYR A 163 5.58 10.59 1.04
C TYR A 163 4.28 9.83 0.84
N GLY A 164 3.82 9.73 -0.41
CA GLY A 164 2.77 8.79 -0.78
C GLY A 164 3.28 7.36 -0.89
N TYR A 165 2.39 6.39 -0.67
CA TYR A 165 2.73 4.98 -0.74
C TYR A 165 1.78 4.21 -1.64
N ARG A 166 2.31 3.16 -2.27
CA ARG A 166 1.55 2.17 -3.02
C ARG A 166 1.92 0.79 -2.50
N LEU A 167 0.96 0.11 -1.89
CA LEU A 167 1.13 -1.23 -1.33
C LEU A 167 0.39 -2.22 -2.23
N TRP A 168 0.99 -3.36 -2.53
CA TRP A 168 0.33 -4.43 -3.27
C TRP A 168 -0.10 -5.52 -2.30
N ALA A 169 -1.40 -5.76 -2.22
CA ALA A 169 -1.98 -6.77 -1.34
C ALA A 169 -2.47 -7.98 -2.15
N GLU A 170 -2.11 -9.18 -1.71
CA GLU A 170 -2.73 -10.42 -2.17
C GLU A 170 -4.22 -10.45 -1.74
N LYS A 171 -5.09 -10.89 -2.65
CA LYS A 171 -6.54 -11.01 -2.43
C LYS A 171 -6.89 -12.13 -1.44
#